data_AF-A0A6N8JKQ3-F1
#
_entry.id   AF-A0A6N8JKQ3-F1
#
_cell.length_a   1.000
_cell.length_b   1.000
_cell.length_c   1.000
_cell.angle_alpha   90.00
_cell.angle_beta   90.00
_cell.angle_gamma   90.00
#
_symmetry.space_group_name_H-M   'P 1'
#
loop_
_entity.id
_entity.type
_entity.pdbx_description
1 polymer ?
#
loop_
_entity_poly.entity_id
_entity_poly.type
_entity_poly.pdbx_seq_one_letter_code
_entity_poly.pdbx_strand_id
1 'polypeptide(L)'
;MKPVLKPFQRSLALIIIPLGFVLCFIYGWTFISTVFGLNNFYGNLYNYYHVSKISFSIYNILVAFVAGIITIRLIIGVLKSNARHLKRSLWIFLALAVILVIGESILHLSLAGDI
;
A
#
# COMPACT_ATOMS: atom_id res chain seq x y z
N MET A 1 15.91 0.99 29.30
CA MET A 1 15.02 -0.19 29.21
C MET A 1 14.73 -0.50 27.75
N LYS A 2 14.96 -1.74 27.27
CA LYS A 2 14.54 -2.16 25.92
C LYS A 2 13.01 -2.22 25.88
N PRO A 3 12.33 -1.58 24.92
CA PRO A 3 10.87 -1.64 24.85
C PRO A 3 10.45 -3.08 24.56
N VAL A 4 9.71 -3.68 25.49
CA VAL A 4 9.15 -5.03 25.35
C VAL A 4 8.03 -4.98 24.30
N LEU A 5 8.06 -5.94 23.36
CA LEU A 5 7.05 -6.05 22.30
C LEU A 5 5.71 -6.43 22.94
N LYS A 6 4.69 -5.57 22.81
CA LYS A 6 3.36 -5.92 23.33
C LYS A 6 2.75 -7.02 22.46
N PRO A 7 2.09 -8.04 23.03
CA PRO A 7 1.49 -9.14 22.27
C PRO A 7 0.52 -8.63 21.20
N PHE A 8 -0.26 -7.59 21.51
CA PHE A 8 -1.14 -6.92 20.55
C PHE A 8 -0.42 -6.40 19.30
N GLN A 9 0.76 -5.79 19.45
CA GLN A 9 1.52 -5.26 18.31
C GLN A 9 1.99 -6.39 17.39
N ARG A 10 2.38 -7.53 17.97
CA ARG A 10 2.81 -8.71 17.21
C ARG A 10 1.64 -9.31 16.43
N SER A 11 0.48 -9.50 17.07
CA SER A 11 -0.72 -10.00 16.40
C SER A 11 -1.16 -9.07 15.26
N LEU A 12 -1.17 -7.75 15.51
CA LEU A 12 -1.52 -6.76 14.50
C LEU A 12 -0.55 -6.79 13.31
N ALA A 13 0.76 -6.91 13.56
CA ALA A 13 1.75 -7.03 12.49
C ALA A 13 1.55 -8.30 11.66
N LEU A 14 1.19 -9.44 12.28
CA LEU A 14 0.93 -10.69 11.56
C LEU A 14 -0.28 -10.58 10.61
N ILE A 15 -1.26 -9.73 10.93
CA ILE A 15 -2.40 -9.44 10.05
C ILE A 15 -2.01 -8.46 8.93
N ILE A 16 -1.19 -7.46 9.25
CA ILE A 16 -0.81 -6.42 8.29
C ILE A 16 0.21 -6.91 7.26
N ILE A 17 1.09 -7.84 7.61
CA ILE A 17 2.07 -8.42 6.68
C ILE A 17 1.40 -8.99 5.40
N PRO A 18 0.39 -9.89 5.47
CA PRO A 18 -0.26 -10.38 4.27
C PRO A 18 -0.99 -9.27 3.51
N LEU A 19 -1.62 -8.31 4.19
CA LEU A 19 -2.24 -7.15 3.55
C LEU A 19 -1.21 -6.31 2.77
N GLY A 20 -0.06 -6.03 3.38
CA GLY A 20 1.03 -5.30 2.73
C GLY A 20 1.60 -6.04 1.52
N PHE A 21 1.67 -7.37 1.57
CA PHE A 21 2.06 -8.21 0.44
C PHE A 21 1.04 -8.13 -0.71
N VAL A 22 -0.25 -8.24 -0.41
CA VAL A 22 -1.34 -8.10 -1.39
C VAL A 22 -1.31 -6.72 -2.05
N LEU A 23 -1.17 -5.64 -1.26
CA LEU A 23 -1.04 -4.28 -1.79
C LEU A 23 0.18 -4.15 -2.70
N CYS A 24 1.35 -4.62 -2.26
CA CYS A 24 2.55 -4.59 -3.08
C CYS A 24 2.35 -5.32 -4.42
N PHE A 25 1.68 -6.47 -4.39
CA PHE A 25 1.40 -7.26 -5.58
C PHE A 25 0.40 -6.59 -6.52
N ILE A 26 -0.74 -6.12 -6.02
CA ILE A 26 -1.78 -5.49 -6.85
C ILE A 26 -1.26 -4.21 -7.50
N TYR A 27 -0.69 -3.30 -6.71
CA TYR A 27 -0.19 -2.03 -7.23
C TYR A 27 1.05 -2.23 -8.13
N GLY A 28 1.92 -3.20 -7.79
CA GLY A 28 3.06 -3.57 -8.63
C GLY A 28 2.63 -4.17 -9.97
N TRP A 29 1.64 -5.06 -9.96
CA TRP A 29 1.07 -5.66 -11.16
C TRP A 29 0.35 -4.61 -12.03
N THR A 30 -0.32 -3.65 -11.40
CA THR A 30 -0.98 -2.54 -12.08
C THR A 30 0.03 -1.64 -12.79
N PHE A 31 1.14 -1.33 -12.13
CA PHE A 31 2.26 -0.62 -12.74
C PHE A 31 2.82 -1.37 -13.96
N ILE A 32 3.15 -2.65 -13.80
CA ILE A 32 3.68 -3.49 -14.89
C ILE A 32 2.68 -3.51 -16.05
N SER A 33 1.41 -3.82 -15.78
CA SER A 33 0.36 -3.89 -16.81
C SER A 33 0.21 -2.57 -17.56
N THR A 34 0.28 -1.44 -16.84
CA THR A 34 0.18 -0.10 -17.45
C THR A 34 1.39 0.19 -18.32
N VAL A 35 2.61 0.04 -17.79
CA VAL A 35 3.84 0.39 -18.52
C VAL A 35 4.00 -0.45 -19.78
N PHE A 36 3.81 -1.77 -19.66
CA PHE A 36 3.90 -2.69 -20.80
C PHE A 36 2.69 -2.63 -21.74
N GLY A 37 1.67 -1.82 -21.42
CA GLY A 37 0.48 -1.67 -22.27
C GLY A 37 -0.28 -2.98 -22.43
N LEU A 38 -0.30 -3.82 -21.40
CA LEU A 38 -1.06 -5.06 -21.41
C LEU A 38 -2.55 -4.72 -21.53
N ASN A 39 -3.23 -5.33 -22.49
CA ASN A 39 -4.66 -5.11 -22.71
C ASN A 39 -5.51 -5.88 -21.68
N ASN A 40 -5.37 -5.51 -20.41
CA ASN A 40 -6.11 -6.07 -19.28
C ASN A 40 -6.72 -4.92 -18.45
N PHE A 41 -7.59 -5.27 -17.50
CA PHE A 41 -8.29 -4.29 -16.65
C PHE A 41 -7.31 -3.31 -15.96
N TYR A 42 -6.26 -3.84 -15.34
CA TYR A 42 -5.29 -3.04 -14.58
C TYR A 42 -4.44 -2.13 -15.48
N GLY A 43 -4.09 -2.56 -16.68
CA GLY A 43 -3.31 -1.80 -17.64
C GLY A 43 -4.11 -0.65 -18.28
N ASN A 44 -5.43 -0.77 -18.34
CA ASN A 44 -6.32 0.23 -18.91
C ASN A 44 -6.98 1.14 -17.85
N LEU A 45 -6.75 0.89 -16.57
CA LEU A 45 -7.41 1.57 -15.45
C LEU A 45 -7.16 3.10 -15.44
N TYR A 46 -6.00 3.55 -15.93
CA TYR A 46 -5.68 4.97 -16.02
C TYR A 46 -6.64 5.74 -16.94
N ASN A 47 -7.20 5.08 -17.98
CA ASN A 47 -8.18 5.69 -18.87
C ASN A 47 -9.51 5.92 -18.14
N TYR A 48 -9.91 4.98 -17.27
CA TYR A 48 -11.11 5.10 -16.46
C TYR A 48 -11.00 6.25 -15.45
N TYR A 49 -9.80 6.46 -14.90
CA TYR A 49 -9.52 7.56 -13.98
C TYR A 49 -9.15 8.88 -14.67
N HIS A 50 -9.25 8.96 -16.01
CA HIS A 50 -8.93 10.15 -16.81
C HIS A 50 -7.58 10.81 -16.48
N VAL A 51 -6.59 10.01 -16.09
CA VAL A 51 -5.24 10.48 -15.71
C VAL A 51 -4.20 10.04 -16.73
N SER A 52 -3.10 10.79 -16.81
CA SER A 52 -1.94 10.42 -17.63
C SER A 52 -1.42 9.04 -17.24
N LYS A 53 -1.16 8.21 -18.26
CA LYS A 53 -0.53 6.89 -18.13
C LYS A 53 0.74 6.92 -17.27
N ILE A 54 1.56 7.95 -17.44
CA ILE A 54 2.83 8.13 -16.70
C ILE A 54 2.53 8.42 -15.23
N SER A 55 1.67 9.38 -14.94
CA SER A 55 1.30 9.75 -13.56
C SER A 55 0.67 8.57 -12.81
N PHE A 56 -0.23 7.84 -13.47
CA PHE A 56 -0.85 6.63 -12.91
C PHE A 56 0.18 5.54 -12.63
N SER A 57 1.13 5.31 -13.55
CA SER A 57 2.20 4.34 -13.36
C SER A 57 3.10 4.72 -12.18
N ILE A 58 3.54 5.97 -12.09
CA ILE A 58 4.39 6.47 -11.00
C ILE A 58 3.69 6.31 -9.64
N TYR A 59 2.40 6.65 -9.57
CA TYR A 59 1.61 6.45 -8.36
C TYR A 59 1.59 4.97 -7.93
N ASN A 60 1.26 4.06 -8.85
CA ASN A 60 1.16 2.64 -8.54
C ASN A 60 2.49 2.04 -8.06
N ILE A 61 3.61 2.38 -8.72
CA ILE A 61 4.92 1.87 -8.28
C ILE A 61 5.33 2.45 -6.93
N LEU A 62 5.02 3.71 -6.64
CA LEU A 62 5.28 4.32 -5.33
C LEU A 62 4.50 3.62 -4.22
N VAL A 63 3.21 3.37 -4.43
CA VAL A 63 2.38 2.64 -3.46
C VAL A 63 2.91 1.22 -3.25
N ALA A 64 3.23 0.50 -4.33
CA ALA A 64 3.79 -0.84 -4.26
C ALA A 64 5.12 -0.87 -3.48
N PHE A 65 6.00 0.10 -3.76
CA PHE A 65 7.30 0.20 -3.10
C PHE A 65 7.17 0.50 -1.60
N VAL A 66 6.30 1.45 -1.22
CA VAL A 66 6.05 1.78 0.18
C VAL A 66 5.43 0.59 0.92
N ALA A 67 4.43 -0.09 0.32
CA ALA A 67 3.83 -1.29 0.88
C ALA A 67 4.86 -2.42 1.07
N GLY A 68 5.72 -2.65 0.07
CA GLY A 68 6.81 -3.62 0.14
C GLY A 68 7.81 -3.33 1.26
N ILE A 69 8.27 -2.07 1.37
CA ILE A 69 9.20 -1.65 2.44
C ILE A 69 8.56 -1.87 3.82
N ILE A 70 7.32 -1.45 4.01
CA ILE A 70 6.61 -1.61 5.29
C ILE A 70 6.51 -3.10 5.64
N THR A 71 6.14 -3.93 4.68
CA THR A 71 6.01 -5.38 4.84
C THR A 71 7.33 -6.01 5.29
N ILE A 72 8.44 -5.70 4.60
CA ILE A 72 9.78 -6.19 4.97
C ILE A 72 10.15 -5.72 6.38
N ARG A 73 9.89 -4.45 6.73
CA ARG A 73 10.19 -3.93 8.06
C ARG A 73 9.33 -4.56 9.15
N LEU A 74 8.08 -4.89 8.88
CA LEU A 74 7.21 -5.61 9.81
C LEU A 74 7.72 -7.05 10.03
N ILE A 75 8.08 -7.77 8.96
CA ILE A 75 8.67 -9.11 9.05
C ILE A 75 9.94 -9.08 9.91
N ILE A 76 10.89 -8.18 9.60
CA ILE A 76 12.13 -8.03 10.38
C ILE A 76 11.82 -7.63 11.83
N GLY A 77 10.85 -6.74 12.04
CA GLY A 77 10.43 -6.29 13.36
C GLY A 77 9.87 -7.43 14.22
N VAL A 78 9.09 -8.33 13.62
CA VAL A 78 8.53 -9.52 14.26
C VAL A 78 9.65 -10.52 14.58
N LEU A 79 10.52 -10.82 13.61
CA LEU A 79 11.62 -11.78 13.77
C LEU A 79 12.64 -11.33 14.82
N LYS A 80 13.02 -10.05 14.82
CA LYS A 80 14.00 -9.50 15.77
C LYS A 80 13.37 -9.01 17.08
N SER A 81 12.07 -9.21 17.28
CA SER A 81 11.30 -8.73 18.44
C SER A 81 11.56 -7.26 18.78
N ASN A 82 11.74 -6.40 17.76
CA ASN A 82 12.10 -5.01 17.95
C ASN A 82 10.86 -4.10 17.94
N ALA A 83 10.36 -3.81 19.14
CA ALA A 83 9.13 -3.03 19.34
C ALA A 83 9.16 -1.62 18.72
N ARG A 84 10.34 -0.97 18.65
CA ARG A 84 10.46 0.38 18.07
C ARG A 84 10.23 0.37 16.57
N HIS A 85 10.88 -0.57 15.86
CA HIS A 85 10.67 -0.72 14.42
C HIS A 85 9.24 -1.12 14.10
N LEU A 86 8.68 -2.05 14.88
CA LEU A 86 7.34 -2.55 14.67
C LEU A 86 6.28 -1.45 14.87
N LYS A 87 6.37 -0.66 15.96
CA LYS A 87 5.48 0.50 16.17
C LYS A 87 5.57 1.51 15.01
N ARG A 88 6.79 1.86 14.56
CA ARG A 88 6.96 2.83 13.47
C ARG A 88 6.37 2.31 12.16
N SER A 89 6.59 1.04 11.81
CA SER A 89 6.04 0.44 10.60
C SER A 89 4.51 0.36 10.64
N LEU A 90 3.91 0.07 11.79
CA LEU A 90 2.45 0.09 11.96
C LEU A 90 1.86 1.50 11.71
N TRP A 91 2.51 2.55 12.22
CA TRP A 91 2.08 3.93 11.96
C TRP A 91 2.20 4.32 10.49
N ILE A 92 3.29 3.93 9.82
CA ILE A 92 3.45 4.19 8.39
C ILE A 92 2.38 3.43 7.59
N PHE A 93 2.08 2.18 7.95
CA PHE A 93 0.99 1.43 7.33
C PHE A 93 -0.36 2.11 7.50
N LEU A 94 -0.66 2.57 8.72
CA LEU A 94 -1.91 3.29 9.01
C LEU A 94 -2.02 4.57 8.19
N ALA A 95 -0.94 5.36 8.09
CA ALA A 95 -0.91 6.56 7.27
C ALA A 95 -1.14 6.24 5.79
N LEU A 96 -0.49 5.19 5.27
CA LEU A 96 -0.70 4.73 3.89
C LEU A 96 -2.16 4.32 3.67
N ALA A 97 -2.74 3.53 4.57
CA ALA A 97 -4.12 3.08 4.48
C ALA A 97 -5.10 4.27 4.46
N VAL A 98 -4.90 5.26 5.32
CA VAL A 98 -5.72 6.48 5.34
C VAL A 98 -5.60 7.25 4.03
N ILE A 99 -4.39 7.43 3.50
CA ILE A 99 -4.18 8.13 2.22
C ILE A 99 -4.89 7.40 1.07
N LEU A 100 -4.80 6.07 1.03
CA LEU A 100 -5.45 5.26 -0.02
C LEU A 100 -6.97 5.34 0.08
N VAL A 101 -7.54 5.22 1.29
CA VAL A 101 -8.99 5.31 1.51
C VAL A 101 -9.51 6.69 1.13
N ILE A 102 -8.82 7.76 1.52
CA ILE A 102 -9.20 9.13 1.15
C ILE A 102 -9.10 9.32 -0.36
N GLY A 103 -8.01 8.86 -0.98
CA GLY A 103 -7.81 8.96 -2.42
C GLY A 103 -8.91 8.26 -3.22
N GLU A 104 -9.25 7.03 -2.85
CA GLU A 104 -10.36 6.27 -3.46
C GLU A 104 -11.71 6.95 -3.21
N SER A 105 -11.95 7.48 -2.01
CA SER A 105 -13.22 8.15 -1.67
C SER A 105 -13.44 9.42 -2.52
N ILE A 106 -12.40 10.26 -2.65
CA ILE A 106 -12.46 11.46 -3.49
C ILE A 106 -12.74 11.08 -4.95
N LEU A 107 -12.06 10.04 -5.42
CA LEU A 107 -12.17 9.61 -6.79
C LEU A 107 -13.56 9.01 -7.10
N HIS A 108 -14.13 8.25 -6.15
CA HIS A 108 -15.52 7.78 -6.23
C HIS A 108 -16.53 8.94 -6.24
N LEU A 109 -16.36 9.95 -5.37
CA LEU A 109 -17.24 11.12 -5.32
C LEU A 109 -17.20 11.94 -6.62
N SER A 110 -16.00 12.10 -7.20
CA SER A 110 -15.84 12.76 -8.50
C SER A 110 -16.51 12.00 -9.65
N LEU A 111 -16.48 10.66 -9.63
CA LEU A 111 -17.16 9.81 -10.62
C LEU A 111 -18.69 9.80 -10.46
N ALA A 112 -19.20 9.98 -9.24
CA ALA A 112 -20.62 10.08 -8.96
C ALA A 112 -21.25 11.42 -9.38
N GLY A 113 -20.43 12.43 -9.70
CA GLY A 113 -20.88 13.78 -10.06
C GLY A 113 -21.34 14.63 -8.87
N ASP A 114 -21.00 14.22 -7.65
CA ASP A 114 -21.36 14.92 -6.40
C ASP A 114 -20.36 16.03 -6.03
N ILE A 115 -19.38 16.32 -6.91
CA ILE A 115 -18.39 17.41 -6.81
C ILE A 115 -18.17 18.04 -8.18
#